data_AF-A0A2E7PD01-F1
#
_entry.id   AF-A0A2E7PD01-F1
#
_cell.length_a   1.000
_cell.length_b   1.000
_cell.length_c   1.000
_cell.angle_alpha   90.00
_cell.angle_beta   90.00
_cell.angle_gamma   90.00
#
_symmetry.space_group_name_H-M   'P 1'
#
loop_
_entity.id
_entity.type
_entity.pdbx_description
1 polymer ?
#
loop_
_entity_poly.entity_id
_entity_poly.type
_entity_poly.pdbx_seq_one_letter_code
_entity_poly.pdbx_strand_id
1 'polypeptide(L)'
;MARISTARKILIVDDESESAILRAVRRRLDEEGWQTLVVVPEAGHSIGEEYEAAALWSIEDDHPDAVLLDVRFGEHRDDQFRGLSILGEVVERWPKLPILMFTQYAQGPDRETAVRGSLKWDAPVDFIDKLASPDEVILRLRRLIGTSPESIPIGNQILVDVSTSLLYVGDEGDRAAVLDVQGMKFEIFRELAAAWYRSPGELVPFSRLECYSEGEDPRASLRVRIREIKDAIGKALDTRFGPAELILNVRDQGYRLVPPKS
;
A
#
# COMPACT_ATOMS: atom_id res chain seq x y z
N MET A 1 -27.24 5.00 -6.45
CA MET A 1 -27.20 4.40 -5.10
C MET A 1 -25.74 4.26 -4.71
N ALA A 2 -25.24 5.16 -3.88
CA ALA A 2 -23.89 5.05 -3.33
C ALA A 2 -23.82 3.77 -2.48
N ARG A 3 -22.87 2.87 -2.79
CA ARG A 3 -22.54 1.80 -1.85
C ARG A 3 -22.03 2.50 -0.59
N ILE A 4 -22.69 2.25 0.54
CA ILE A 4 -22.14 2.57 1.85
C ILE A 4 -20.81 1.81 1.91
N SER A 5 -19.69 2.54 1.79
CA SER A 5 -18.37 1.98 2.05
C SER A 5 -18.36 1.60 3.52
N THR A 6 -18.58 0.32 3.82
CA THR A 6 -18.36 -0.23 5.15
C THR A 6 -16.88 -0.03 5.45
N ALA A 7 -16.57 0.67 6.55
CA ALA A 7 -15.19 0.85 7.02
C ALA A 7 -14.46 -0.49 6.99
N ARG A 8 -13.29 -0.53 6.35
CA ARG A 8 -12.50 -1.77 6.24
C ARG A 8 -12.11 -2.25 7.62
N LYS A 9 -12.20 -3.56 7.88
CA LYS A 9 -11.79 -4.15 9.15
C LYS A 9 -10.40 -4.74 9.04
N ILE A 10 -9.48 -4.30 9.89
CA ILE A 10 -8.13 -4.83 9.98
C ILE A 10 -7.97 -5.55 11.32
N LEU A 11 -7.68 -6.85 11.26
CA LEU A 11 -7.36 -7.65 12.43
C LEU A 11 -5.86 -7.53 12.74
N ILE A 12 -5.51 -7.20 13.98
CA ILE A 12 -4.14 -7.11 14.47
C ILE A 12 -3.91 -8.27 15.43
N VAL A 13 -2.88 -9.08 15.13
CA VAL A 13 -2.48 -10.24 15.92
C VAL A 13 -1.02 -10.02 16.32
N ASP A 14 -0.80 -9.46 17.50
CA ASP A 14 0.52 -9.11 18.04
C ASP A 14 0.39 -9.04 19.57
N ASP A 15 1.27 -9.72 20.30
CA ASP A 15 1.26 -9.74 21.76
C ASP A 15 1.74 -8.43 22.40
N GLU A 16 2.39 -7.57 21.61
CA GLU A 16 2.79 -6.21 21.94
C GLU A 16 1.80 -5.17 21.37
N SER A 17 0.50 -5.51 21.30
CA SER A 17 -0.56 -4.63 20.77
C SER A 17 -0.65 -3.23 21.42
N GLU A 18 -0.15 -3.10 22.65
CA GLU A 18 -0.07 -1.84 23.40
C GLU A 18 1.26 -1.09 23.24
N SER A 19 2.15 -1.57 22.37
CA SER A 19 3.41 -0.89 22.03
C SER A 19 3.17 0.48 21.38
N ALA A 20 4.12 1.39 21.53
CA ALA A 20 4.05 2.70 20.89
C ALA A 20 3.98 2.61 19.36
N ILE A 21 4.62 1.59 18.79
CA ILE A 21 4.63 1.32 17.34
C ILE A 21 3.21 0.95 16.88
N LEU A 22 2.58 -0.05 17.50
CA LEU A 22 1.23 -0.45 17.09
C LEU A 22 0.17 0.59 17.41
N ARG A 23 0.31 1.36 18.49
CA ARG A 23 -0.57 2.51 18.74
C ARG A 23 -0.48 3.56 17.63
N ALA A 24 0.72 3.84 17.11
CA ALA A 24 0.89 4.77 15.99
C ALA A 24 0.28 4.21 14.69
N VAL A 25 0.44 2.92 14.42
CA VAL A 25 -0.21 2.22 13.28
C VAL A 25 -1.73 2.28 13.40
N ARG A 26 -2.29 1.94 14.57
CA ARG A 26 -3.74 1.98 14.84
C ARG A 26 -4.32 3.37 14.63
N ARG A 27 -3.69 4.41 15.19
CA ARG A 27 -4.12 5.80 14.95
C ARG A 27 -4.15 6.14 13.46
N ARG A 28 -3.14 5.71 12.71
CA ARG A 28 -3.06 5.97 11.27
C ARG A 28 -4.08 5.16 10.47
N LEU A 29 -4.44 3.95 10.91
CA LEU A 29 -5.55 3.14 10.38
C LEU A 29 -6.91 3.81 10.64
N ASP A 30 -7.10 4.38 11.83
CA ASP A 30 -8.31 5.12 12.18
C ASP A 30 -8.44 6.41 11.35
N GLU A 31 -7.34 7.13 11.13
CA GLU A 31 -7.27 8.29 10.22
C GLU A 31 -7.62 7.92 8.77
N GLU A 32 -7.36 6.67 8.37
CA GLU A 32 -7.76 6.10 7.08
C GLU A 32 -9.25 5.74 7.00
N GLY A 33 -9.96 5.78 8.13
CA GLY A 33 -11.34 5.33 8.26
C GLY A 33 -11.49 3.80 8.30
N TRP A 34 -10.43 3.08 8.67
CA TRP A 34 -10.45 1.62 8.82
C TRP A 34 -10.66 1.26 10.30
N GLN A 35 -11.53 0.29 10.56
CA GLN A 35 -11.78 -0.25 11.88
C GLN A 35 -10.67 -1.23 12.26
N THR A 36 -10.09 -1.06 13.45
CA THR A 36 -9.09 -1.99 13.99
C THR A 36 -9.70 -2.94 15.01
N LEU A 37 -9.38 -4.23 14.86
CA LEU A 37 -9.71 -5.29 15.82
C LEU A 37 -8.39 -5.86 16.34
N VAL A 38 -8.22 -5.96 17.64
CA VAL A 38 -7.00 -6.51 18.24
C VAL A 38 -7.35 -7.84 18.87
N VAL A 39 -6.62 -8.89 18.50
CA VAL A 39 -6.78 -10.21 19.11
C VAL A 39 -6.25 -10.16 20.53
N VAL A 40 -7.09 -10.57 21.48
CA VAL A 40 -6.73 -10.72 22.89
C VAL A 40 -7.12 -12.14 23.31
N PRO A 41 -6.16 -13.05 23.54
CA PRO A 41 -6.46 -14.41 23.97
C PRO A 41 -7.05 -14.48 25.38
N GLU A 42 -7.84 -15.52 25.64
CA GLU A 42 -8.29 -15.89 26.99
C GLU A 42 -7.19 -16.71 27.69
N ALA A 43 -6.82 -16.33 28.92
CA ALA A 43 -5.67 -16.91 29.62
C ALA A 43 -5.90 -18.37 30.08
N GLY A 44 -4.99 -19.28 29.72
CA GLY A 44 -4.99 -20.69 30.17
C GLY A 44 -3.91 -21.64 29.64
N HIS A 45 -3.12 -21.27 28.62
CA HIS A 45 -2.15 -22.06 27.85
C HIS A 45 -0.88 -21.26 27.49
N SER A 46 -0.01 -21.76 26.59
CA SER A 46 1.15 -21.00 26.10
C SER A 46 0.70 -19.86 25.19
N ILE A 47 1.36 -18.70 25.31
CA ILE A 47 1.00 -17.45 24.64
C ILE A 47 0.76 -17.68 23.13
N GLY A 48 1.67 -18.38 22.46
CA GLY A 48 1.57 -18.62 21.03
C GLY A 48 0.36 -19.44 20.58
N GLU A 49 -0.02 -20.48 21.33
CA GLU A 49 -1.16 -21.35 20.99
C GLU A 49 -2.50 -20.64 21.24
N GLU A 50 -2.56 -19.80 22.27
CA GLU A 50 -3.75 -18.98 22.52
C GLU A 50 -3.94 -17.93 21.43
N TYR A 51 -2.86 -17.26 20.99
CA TYR A 51 -2.93 -16.29 19.89
C TYR A 51 -3.34 -16.95 18.58
N GLU A 52 -2.87 -18.17 18.30
CA GLU A 52 -3.29 -18.92 17.11
C GLU A 52 -4.79 -19.22 17.15
N ALA A 53 -5.29 -19.81 18.24
CA ALA A 53 -6.71 -20.12 18.37
C ALA A 53 -7.59 -18.85 18.29
N ALA A 54 -7.20 -17.80 19.02
CA ALA A 54 -7.94 -16.54 19.03
C ALA A 54 -7.91 -15.82 17.68
N ALA A 55 -6.79 -15.87 16.95
CA ALA A 55 -6.69 -15.30 15.61
C ALA A 55 -7.60 -16.03 14.61
N LEU A 56 -7.57 -17.37 14.59
CA LEU A 56 -8.42 -18.16 13.69
C LEU A 56 -9.90 -17.94 13.98
N TRP A 57 -10.29 -17.90 15.26
CA TRP A 57 -11.67 -17.60 15.66
C TRP A 57 -12.09 -16.18 15.25
N SER A 58 -11.24 -15.18 15.46
CA SER A 58 -11.55 -13.79 15.09
C SER A 58 -11.67 -13.62 13.57
N ILE A 59 -10.86 -14.31 12.77
CA ILE A 59 -11.00 -14.30 11.30
C ILE A 59 -12.34 -14.89 10.87
N GLU A 60 -12.75 -15.97 11.53
CA GLU A 60 -14.02 -16.66 11.24
C GLU A 60 -15.24 -15.83 11.65
N ASP A 61 -15.22 -15.17 12.81
CA ASP A 61 -16.37 -14.41 13.33
C ASP A 61 -16.47 -12.99 12.74
N ASP A 62 -15.36 -12.25 12.70
CA ASP A 62 -15.38 -10.84 12.33
C ASP A 62 -15.24 -10.56 10.84
N HIS A 63 -14.76 -11.55 10.07
CA HIS A 63 -14.45 -11.47 8.64
C HIS A 63 -13.65 -10.22 8.27
N PRO A 64 -12.38 -10.10 8.71
CA PRO A 64 -11.56 -8.94 8.42
C PRO A 64 -11.23 -8.82 6.92
N ASP A 65 -11.00 -7.59 6.45
CA ASP A 65 -10.52 -7.30 5.10
C ASP A 65 -9.02 -7.57 4.94
N ALA A 66 -8.25 -7.51 6.03
CA ALA A 66 -6.84 -7.91 6.09
C ALA A 66 -6.39 -8.20 7.52
N VAL A 67 -5.26 -8.89 7.64
CA VAL A 67 -4.61 -9.21 8.92
C VAL A 67 -3.21 -8.58 8.97
N LEU A 68 -2.91 -7.85 10.05
CA LEU A 68 -1.56 -7.47 10.45
C LEU A 68 -1.07 -8.47 11.50
N LEU A 69 -0.12 -9.32 11.14
CA LEU A 69 0.28 -10.49 11.93
C LEU A 69 1.74 -10.36 12.35
N ASP A 70 2.01 -10.35 13.65
CA ASP A 70 3.38 -10.49 14.16
C ASP A 70 3.93 -11.87 13.81
N VAL A 71 5.23 -11.93 13.53
CA VAL A 71 5.95 -13.20 13.35
C VAL A 71 6.22 -13.86 14.69
N ARG A 72 6.54 -13.07 15.73
CA ARG A 72 6.96 -13.57 17.04
C ARG A 72 5.85 -13.42 18.06
N PHE A 73 5.68 -14.43 18.91
CA PHE A 73 4.83 -14.34 20.09
C PHE A 73 5.63 -14.81 21.30
N GLY A 74 5.59 -14.06 22.39
CA GLY A 74 6.30 -14.37 23.62
C GLY A 74 7.84 -14.40 23.51
N GLU A 75 8.50 -14.64 24.64
CA GLU A 75 9.96 -14.68 24.72
C GLU A 75 10.56 -16.08 24.51
N HIS A 76 9.72 -17.13 24.65
CA HIS A 76 10.15 -18.53 24.59
C HIS A 76 10.47 -18.98 23.16
N ARG A 77 11.55 -19.76 23.00
CA ARG A 77 12.01 -20.25 21.69
C ARG A 77 10.94 -21.00 20.90
N ASP A 78 10.05 -21.70 21.59
CA ASP A 78 8.98 -22.49 20.98
C ASP A 78 7.82 -21.62 20.47
N ASP A 79 7.73 -20.36 20.95
CA ASP A 79 6.67 -19.40 20.56
C ASP A 79 7.15 -18.32 19.58
N GLN A 80 8.48 -18.16 19.44
CA GLN A 80 9.13 -17.13 18.61
C GLN A 80 8.76 -17.17 17.10
N PHE A 81 8.14 -18.23 16.58
CA PHE A 81 7.73 -18.33 15.17
C PHE A 81 6.27 -18.73 14.99
N ARG A 82 5.44 -18.59 16.03
CA ARG A 82 4.03 -18.99 15.97
C ARG A 82 3.25 -18.18 14.94
N GLY A 83 3.65 -16.93 14.66
CA GLY A 83 3.08 -16.16 13.56
C GLY A 83 3.21 -16.81 12.18
N LEU A 84 4.27 -17.59 11.93
CA LEU A 84 4.39 -18.35 10.68
C LEU A 84 3.48 -19.58 10.63
N SER A 85 3.18 -20.18 11.80
CA SER A 85 2.23 -21.30 11.90
C SER A 85 0.81 -20.80 11.66
N ILE A 86 0.44 -19.68 12.29
CA ILE A 86 -0.83 -18.97 12.05
C ILE A 86 -0.97 -18.62 10.56
N LEU A 87 0.07 -18.04 9.95
CA LEU A 87 0.08 -17.76 8.51
C LEU A 87 -0.22 -19.01 7.66
N GLY A 88 0.38 -20.15 8.00
CA GLY A 88 0.16 -21.42 7.30
C GLY A 88 -1.30 -21.84 7.33
N GLU A 89 -1.91 -21.87 8.52
CA GLU A 89 -3.32 -22.20 8.71
C GLU A 89 -4.26 -21.22 8.00
N VAL A 90 -3.97 -19.92 8.09
CA VAL A 90 -4.82 -18.90 7.45
C VAL A 90 -4.74 -19.01 5.92
N VAL A 91 -3.56 -19.22 5.34
CA VAL A 91 -3.40 -19.39 3.89
C VAL A 91 -4.12 -20.66 3.39
N GLU A 92 -4.15 -21.72 4.18
CA GLU A 92 -4.88 -22.95 3.83
C GLU A 92 -6.41 -22.77 3.87
N ARG A 93 -6.92 -22.12 4.92
CA ARG A 93 -8.37 -21.97 5.15
C ARG A 93 -8.99 -20.77 4.41
N TRP A 94 -8.24 -19.67 4.29
CA TRP A 94 -8.65 -18.42 3.64
C TRP A 94 -7.57 -17.93 2.66
N PRO A 95 -7.35 -18.62 1.53
CA PRO A 95 -6.24 -18.35 0.60
C PRO A 95 -6.26 -16.96 -0.06
N LYS A 96 -7.38 -16.23 0.05
CA LYS A 96 -7.54 -14.88 -0.50
C LYS A 96 -7.49 -13.77 0.55
N LEU A 97 -7.40 -14.12 1.85
CA LEU A 97 -7.34 -13.13 2.91
C LEU A 97 -5.96 -12.44 2.86
N PRO A 98 -5.89 -11.11 2.72
CA PRO A 98 -4.64 -10.38 2.70
C PRO A 98 -3.96 -10.36 4.06
N ILE A 99 -2.66 -10.71 4.10
CA ILE A 99 -1.88 -10.79 5.34
C ILE A 99 -0.61 -9.97 5.20
N LEU A 100 -0.42 -9.01 6.11
CA LEU A 100 0.81 -8.25 6.25
C LEU A 100 1.57 -8.76 7.49
N MET A 101 2.70 -9.41 7.26
CA MET A 101 3.57 -9.91 8.32
C MET A 101 4.41 -8.76 8.88
N PHE A 102 4.28 -8.48 10.18
CA PHE A 102 4.97 -7.42 10.90
C PHE A 102 6.16 -8.02 11.68
N THR A 103 7.40 -7.62 11.39
CA THR A 103 8.59 -8.30 11.95
C THR A 103 9.77 -7.37 12.19
N GLN A 104 10.59 -7.60 13.22
CA GLN A 104 11.87 -6.88 13.39
C GLN A 104 13.02 -7.47 12.55
N TYR A 105 12.78 -8.59 11.87
CA TYR A 105 13.75 -9.28 11.04
C TYR A 105 13.20 -9.44 9.63
N ALA A 106 13.22 -8.36 8.85
CA ALA A 106 12.83 -8.43 7.44
C ALA A 106 13.78 -9.32 6.59
N GLN A 107 14.86 -9.86 7.15
CA GLN A 107 15.86 -10.70 6.48
C GLN A 107 16.16 -11.94 7.35
N GLY A 108 15.92 -13.15 6.83
CA GLY A 108 16.20 -14.40 7.53
C GLY A 108 15.67 -15.66 6.82
N PRO A 109 16.17 -16.86 7.17
CA PRO A 109 15.79 -18.13 6.51
C PRO A 109 14.31 -18.51 6.71
N ASP A 110 13.69 -18.09 7.82
CA ASP A 110 12.29 -18.41 8.12
C ASP A 110 11.31 -17.60 7.25
N ARG A 111 11.69 -16.35 6.90
CA ARG A 111 10.98 -15.56 5.89
C ARG A 111 10.98 -16.26 4.54
N GLU A 112 12.12 -16.80 4.10
CA GLU A 112 12.18 -17.53 2.82
C GLU A 112 11.26 -18.75 2.80
N THR A 113 11.12 -19.43 3.95
CA THR A 113 10.25 -20.60 4.08
C THR A 113 8.77 -20.22 4.00
N ALA A 114 8.37 -19.15 4.70
CA ALA A 114 7.00 -18.62 4.67
C ALA A 114 6.63 -18.02 3.29
N VAL A 115 7.57 -17.30 2.66
CA VAL A 115 7.41 -16.78 1.29
C VAL A 115 7.27 -17.94 0.30
N ARG A 116 8.07 -19.01 0.40
CA ARG A 116 7.92 -20.20 -0.46
C ARG A 116 6.59 -20.91 -0.26
N GLY A 117 6.08 -20.95 0.97
CA GLY A 117 4.76 -21.51 1.30
C GLY A 117 3.63 -20.72 0.63
N SER A 118 3.60 -19.40 0.84
CA SER A 118 2.58 -18.50 0.24
C SER A 118 2.65 -18.47 -1.29
N LEU A 119 3.84 -18.50 -1.89
CA LEU A 119 4.03 -18.58 -3.34
C LEU A 119 3.43 -19.85 -3.97
N LYS A 120 3.34 -20.97 -3.23
CA LYS A 120 2.67 -22.18 -3.73
C LYS A 120 1.14 -22.02 -3.83
N TRP A 121 0.57 -21.12 -3.03
CA TRP A 121 -0.87 -20.94 -2.88
C TRP A 121 -1.40 -19.66 -3.54
N ASP A 122 -0.53 -18.86 -4.18
CA ASP A 122 -0.85 -17.54 -4.76
C ASP A 122 -1.56 -16.61 -3.75
N ALA A 123 -1.20 -16.74 -2.47
CA ALA A 123 -1.84 -16.02 -1.39
C ALA A 123 -1.31 -14.56 -1.29
N PRO A 124 -2.18 -13.57 -1.00
CA PRO A 124 -1.79 -12.18 -0.85
C PRO A 124 -1.07 -11.95 0.49
N VAL A 125 0.23 -12.25 0.53
CA VAL A 125 1.07 -12.11 1.72
C VAL A 125 2.23 -11.15 1.43
N ASP A 126 2.44 -10.15 2.27
CA ASP A 126 3.62 -9.26 2.23
C ASP A 126 4.28 -9.18 3.62
N PHE A 127 5.52 -8.72 3.66
CA PHE A 127 6.31 -8.59 4.88
C PHE A 127 6.80 -7.15 5.05
N ILE A 128 6.74 -6.65 6.27
CA ILE A 128 7.17 -5.30 6.62
C ILE A 128 7.94 -5.31 7.94
N ASP A 129 8.94 -4.44 8.02
CA ASP A 129 9.73 -4.26 9.23
C ASP A 129 8.94 -3.50 10.32
N LYS A 130 9.04 -3.88 11.60
CA LYS A 130 8.38 -3.17 12.71
C LYS A 130 8.89 -1.73 12.86
N LEU A 131 10.08 -1.42 12.34
CA LEU A 131 10.63 -0.07 12.29
C LEU A 131 10.10 0.77 11.11
N ALA A 132 9.27 0.19 10.23
CA ALA A 132 8.63 0.95 9.17
C ALA A 132 7.68 2.02 9.72
N SER A 133 7.52 3.11 8.98
CA SER A 133 6.57 4.15 9.36
C SER A 133 5.12 3.63 9.29
N PRO A 134 4.20 4.17 10.09
CA PRO A 134 2.77 3.86 9.98
C PRO A 134 2.24 4.03 8.55
N ASP A 135 2.69 5.04 7.81
CA ASP A 135 2.28 5.26 6.41
C ASP A 135 2.69 4.12 5.48
N GLU A 136 3.88 3.53 5.66
CA GLU A 136 4.32 2.37 4.88
C GLU A 136 3.46 1.14 5.23
N VAL A 137 3.07 0.95 6.49
CA VAL A 137 2.16 -0.12 6.90
C VAL A 137 0.80 0.00 6.21
N ILE A 138 0.19 1.19 6.24
CA ILE A 138 -1.08 1.44 5.52
C ILE A 138 -0.92 1.13 4.04
N LEU A 139 0.18 1.60 3.45
CA LEU A 139 0.41 1.46 2.03
C LEU A 139 0.50 -0.01 1.59
N ARG A 140 1.17 -0.84 2.39
CA ARG A 140 1.29 -2.28 2.17
C ARG A 140 -0.06 -2.98 2.32
N LEU A 141 -0.83 -2.66 3.36
CA LEU A 141 -2.18 -3.18 3.54
C LEU A 141 -3.10 -2.81 2.36
N ARG A 142 -3.05 -1.57 1.88
CA ARG A 142 -3.86 -1.12 0.72
C ARG A 142 -3.55 -1.92 -0.55
N ARG A 143 -2.27 -2.21 -0.81
CA ARG A 143 -1.84 -3.07 -1.93
C ARG A 143 -2.39 -4.48 -1.78
N LEU A 144 -2.25 -5.05 -0.60
CA LEU A 144 -2.66 -6.41 -0.27
C LEU A 144 -4.17 -6.61 -0.40
N ILE A 145 -4.98 -5.66 0.08
CA ILE A 145 -6.44 -5.68 -0.03
C ILE A 145 -6.91 -5.53 -1.49
N GLY A 146 -6.05 -5.08 -2.41
CA GLY A 146 -6.39 -4.94 -3.82
C GLY A 146 -7.29 -3.74 -4.11
N THR A 147 -7.45 -2.81 -3.17
CA THR A 147 -8.08 -1.52 -3.44
C THR A 147 -7.11 -0.68 -4.26
N SER A 148 -7.35 -0.58 -5.57
CA SER A 148 -6.97 0.64 -6.28
C SER A 148 -7.66 1.78 -5.53
N PRO A 149 -6.91 2.69 -4.90
CA PRO A 149 -7.52 3.74 -4.11
C PRO A 149 -8.42 4.59 -5.02
N GLU A 150 -9.59 4.99 -4.53
CA GLU A 150 -10.50 5.88 -5.27
C GLU A 150 -9.81 7.22 -5.57
N SER A 151 -8.87 7.61 -4.72
CA SER A 151 -7.98 8.74 -4.96
C SER A 151 -6.56 8.52 -4.42
N ILE A 152 -5.55 8.99 -5.14
CA ILE A 152 -4.13 8.91 -4.78
C ILE A 152 -3.60 10.31 -4.45
N PRO A 153 -3.37 10.65 -3.18
CA PRO A 153 -2.69 11.90 -2.82
C PRO A 153 -1.19 11.78 -3.12
N ILE A 154 -0.62 12.76 -3.82
CA ILE A 154 0.82 12.85 -4.11
C ILE A 154 1.39 14.06 -3.38
N GLY A 155 2.03 13.81 -2.22
CA GLY A 155 2.37 14.88 -1.29
C GLY A 155 1.11 15.63 -0.83
N ASN A 156 1.23 16.93 -0.57
CA ASN A 156 0.14 17.72 -0.01
C ASN A 156 -0.66 18.50 -1.09
N GLN A 157 -0.12 18.59 -2.30
CA GLN A 157 -0.56 19.53 -3.33
C GLN A 157 -1.26 18.88 -4.52
N ILE A 158 -1.24 17.55 -4.65
CA ILE A 158 -1.78 16.84 -5.82
C ILE A 158 -2.66 15.70 -5.34
N LEU A 159 -3.84 15.54 -5.96
CA LEU A 159 -4.73 14.41 -5.76
C LEU A 159 -5.15 13.83 -7.11
N VAL A 160 -4.88 12.55 -7.34
CA VAL A 160 -5.37 11.82 -8.53
C VAL A 160 -6.67 11.12 -8.13
N ASP A 161 -7.82 11.59 -8.61
CA ASP A 161 -9.09 10.90 -8.41
C ASP A 161 -9.29 9.87 -9.53
N VAL A 162 -9.17 8.59 -9.15
CA VAL A 162 -9.28 7.45 -10.06
C VAL A 162 -10.73 7.22 -10.48
N SER A 163 -11.69 7.56 -9.62
CA SER A 163 -13.12 7.36 -9.87
C SER A 163 -13.67 8.32 -10.92
N THR A 164 -13.22 9.58 -10.89
CA THR A 164 -13.65 10.63 -11.84
C THR A 164 -12.68 10.84 -12.99
N SER A 165 -11.54 10.15 -12.99
CA SER A 165 -10.44 10.35 -13.95
C SER A 165 -9.96 11.81 -14.00
N LEU A 166 -9.92 12.48 -12.85
CA LEU A 166 -9.52 13.88 -12.73
C LEU A 166 -8.28 14.03 -11.84
N LEU A 167 -7.45 14.99 -12.21
CA LEU A 167 -6.32 15.42 -11.41
C LEU A 167 -6.67 16.75 -10.74
N TYR A 168 -6.46 16.83 -9.43
CA TYR A 168 -6.65 18.04 -8.65
C TYR A 168 -5.32 18.53 -8.09
N VAL A 169 -5.15 19.85 -8.01
CA VAL A 169 -3.98 20.47 -7.39
C VAL A 169 -4.37 21.59 -6.44
N GLY A 170 -3.55 21.83 -5.42
CA GLY A 170 -3.80 22.80 -4.36
C GLY A 170 -3.85 22.15 -2.98
N ASP A 171 -3.98 22.99 -1.95
CA ASP A 171 -4.05 22.54 -0.56
C ASP A 171 -5.38 21.86 -0.24
N GLU A 172 -5.41 21.09 0.86
CA GLU A 172 -6.63 20.44 1.34
C GLU A 172 -7.71 21.49 1.68
N GLY A 173 -8.72 21.59 0.80
CA GLY A 173 -9.87 22.50 0.94
C GLY A 173 -10.03 23.49 -0.21
N ASP A 174 -9.00 23.73 -1.02
CA ASP A 174 -9.03 24.66 -2.16
C ASP A 174 -8.34 24.03 -3.39
N ARG A 175 -8.78 22.81 -3.74
CA ARG A 175 -8.21 22.08 -4.87
C ARG A 175 -8.92 22.44 -6.18
N ALA A 176 -8.13 22.78 -7.19
CA ALA A 176 -8.60 23.02 -8.55
C ALA A 176 -8.33 21.82 -9.46
N ALA A 177 -9.30 21.47 -10.32
CA ALA A 177 -9.12 20.42 -11.31
C ALA A 177 -8.21 20.89 -12.46
N VAL A 178 -7.19 20.09 -12.80
CA VAL A 178 -6.28 20.32 -13.93
C VAL A 178 -6.87 19.68 -15.18
N LEU A 179 -7.82 20.37 -15.81
CA LEU A 179 -8.56 19.85 -16.98
C LEU A 179 -7.66 19.57 -18.19
N ASP A 180 -6.48 20.16 -18.25
CA ASP A 180 -5.48 19.89 -19.28
C ASP A 180 -4.84 18.49 -19.16
N VAL A 181 -5.00 17.80 -18.02
CA VAL A 181 -4.52 16.42 -17.78
C VAL A 181 -5.71 15.47 -17.83
N GLN A 182 -6.17 15.15 -19.04
CA GLN A 182 -7.26 14.22 -19.32
C GLN A 182 -6.86 13.16 -20.35
N GLY A 183 -7.69 12.12 -20.49
CA GLY A 183 -7.48 11.03 -21.44
C GLY A 183 -6.13 10.34 -21.23
N MET A 184 -5.35 10.19 -22.30
CA MET A 184 -4.04 9.51 -22.22
C MET A 184 -3.05 10.18 -21.25
N LYS A 185 -3.13 11.51 -21.07
CA LYS A 185 -2.29 12.21 -20.08
C LYS A 185 -2.64 11.81 -18.66
N PHE A 186 -3.94 11.65 -18.38
CA PHE A 186 -4.41 11.13 -17.10
C PHE A 186 -3.95 9.69 -16.89
N GLU A 187 -4.09 8.81 -17.89
CA GLU A 187 -3.66 7.41 -17.76
C GLU A 187 -2.15 7.26 -17.49
N ILE A 188 -1.32 8.05 -18.19
CA ILE A 188 0.13 8.09 -17.94
C ILE A 188 0.41 8.55 -16.50
N PHE A 189 -0.23 9.62 -16.04
CA PHE A 189 -0.01 10.13 -14.70
C PHE A 189 -0.57 9.20 -13.61
N ARG A 190 -1.72 8.55 -13.86
CA ARG A 190 -2.33 7.54 -13.00
C ARG A 190 -1.40 6.35 -12.81
N GLU A 191 -0.77 5.85 -13.88
CA GLU A 191 0.18 4.74 -13.77
C GLU A 191 1.41 5.14 -12.95
N LEU A 192 1.95 6.34 -13.18
CA LEU A 192 3.05 6.90 -12.38
C LEU A 192 2.67 7.11 -10.91
N ALA A 193 1.48 7.64 -10.66
CA ALA A 193 0.90 7.86 -9.34
C ALA A 193 0.65 6.53 -8.63
N ALA A 194 0.11 5.54 -9.32
CA ALA A 194 -0.11 4.20 -8.77
C ALA A 194 1.22 3.53 -8.43
N ALA A 195 2.25 3.66 -9.28
CA ALA A 195 3.57 3.12 -9.00
C ALA A 195 4.25 3.83 -7.83
N TRP A 196 4.23 5.16 -7.77
CA TRP A 196 4.76 5.90 -6.63
C TRP A 196 3.99 5.63 -5.36
N TYR A 197 2.65 5.56 -5.45
CA TYR A 197 1.79 5.27 -4.33
C TYR A 197 2.19 3.92 -3.79
N ARG A 198 2.22 2.89 -4.64
CA ARG A 198 2.75 1.57 -4.32
C ARG A 198 4.10 1.68 -3.61
N SER A 199 5.14 2.20 -4.25
CA SER A 199 6.48 2.33 -3.63
C SER A 199 7.08 3.69 -3.98
N PRO A 200 7.42 4.53 -2.99
CA PRO A 200 8.09 5.80 -3.24
C PRO A 200 9.36 5.60 -4.08
N GLY A 201 9.40 6.22 -5.26
CA GLY A 201 10.51 6.08 -6.19
C GLY A 201 10.47 4.86 -7.13
N GLU A 202 9.39 4.06 -7.11
CA GLU A 202 9.13 2.99 -8.08
C GLU A 202 9.22 3.55 -9.50
N LEU A 203 9.99 2.85 -10.33
CA LEU A 203 10.13 3.17 -11.73
C LEU A 203 9.00 2.49 -12.52
N VAL A 204 8.28 3.27 -13.32
CA VAL A 204 7.42 2.71 -14.35
C VAL A 204 8.25 2.52 -15.62
N PRO A 205 8.39 1.28 -16.11
CA PRO A 205 9.20 1.00 -17.27
C PRO A 205 8.59 1.64 -18.51
N PHE A 206 9.48 2.05 -19.37
CA PHE A 206 9.19 2.65 -20.66
C PHE A 206 8.18 1.87 -21.52
N SER A 207 8.31 0.55 -21.57
CA SER A 207 7.39 -0.34 -22.31
C SER A 207 5.95 -0.25 -21.82
N ARG A 208 5.74 -0.02 -20.53
CA ARG A 208 4.40 0.09 -19.92
C ARG A 208 3.74 1.43 -20.22
N LEU A 209 4.53 2.50 -20.29
CA LEU A 209 4.03 3.84 -20.58
C LEU A 209 3.81 4.07 -22.09
N GLU A 210 4.58 3.42 -22.95
CA GLU A 210 4.42 3.50 -24.40
C GLU A 210 3.11 2.93 -24.91
N CYS A 211 2.47 2.00 -24.18
CA CYS A 211 1.14 1.50 -24.52
C CYS A 211 0.09 2.62 -24.55
N TYR A 212 0.33 3.73 -23.86
CA TYR A 212 -0.54 4.88 -23.90
C TYR A 212 -0.22 5.81 -25.07
N SER A 213 0.90 5.64 -25.77
CA SER A 213 1.38 6.50 -26.87
C SER A 213 1.00 5.98 -28.25
N GLU A 214 0.75 6.89 -29.18
CA GLU A 214 0.45 6.59 -30.59
C GLU A 214 1.58 7.10 -31.50
N GLY A 215 1.73 6.47 -32.68
CA GLY A 215 2.63 6.90 -33.76
C GLY A 215 3.82 5.97 -34.04
N GLU A 216 4.64 6.34 -35.03
CA GLU A 216 5.84 5.57 -35.45
C GLU A 216 6.97 5.58 -34.39
N ASP A 217 7.02 6.60 -33.54
CA ASP A 217 7.94 6.69 -32.38
C ASP A 217 7.15 6.93 -31.07
N PRO A 218 6.67 5.85 -30.41
CA PRO A 218 5.95 5.93 -29.14
C PRO A 218 6.76 6.59 -28.02
N ARG A 219 8.09 6.49 -28.05
CA ARG A 219 8.99 7.09 -27.06
C ARG A 219 9.02 8.60 -27.18
N ALA A 220 9.11 9.13 -28.40
CA ALA A 220 9.04 10.58 -28.63
C ALA A 220 7.69 11.15 -28.21
N SER A 221 6.60 10.47 -28.59
CA SER A 221 5.23 10.83 -28.21
C SER A 221 5.05 10.85 -26.69
N LEU A 222 5.57 9.83 -25.98
CA LEU A 222 5.57 9.79 -24.52
C LEU A 222 6.33 10.97 -23.91
N ARG A 223 7.52 11.32 -24.41
CA ARG A 223 8.30 12.47 -23.90
C ARG A 223 7.53 13.78 -24.01
N VAL A 224 6.80 14.00 -25.10
CA VAL A 224 5.97 15.20 -25.29
C VAL A 224 4.86 15.24 -24.24
N ARG A 225 4.14 14.14 -24.04
CA ARG A 225 3.06 14.07 -23.04
C ARG A 225 3.54 14.24 -21.61
N ILE A 226 4.70 13.67 -21.25
CA ILE A 226 5.31 13.91 -19.93
C ILE A 226 5.60 15.40 -19.73
N ARG A 227 6.09 16.11 -20.76
CA ARG A 227 6.28 17.57 -20.69
C ARG A 227 4.95 18.29 -20.50
N GLU A 228 3.94 17.97 -21.31
CA GLU A 228 2.60 18.60 -21.20
C GLU A 228 1.96 18.41 -19.83
N ILE A 229 2.08 17.21 -19.25
CA ILE A 229 1.60 16.93 -17.90
C ILE A 229 2.31 17.82 -16.87
N LYS A 230 3.65 17.90 -16.94
CA LYS A 230 4.42 18.76 -16.04
C LYS A 230 4.06 20.23 -16.19
N ASP A 231 3.89 20.70 -17.42
CA ASP A 231 3.54 22.10 -17.70
C ASP A 231 2.14 22.43 -17.19
N ALA A 232 1.16 21.52 -17.36
CA ALA A 232 -0.20 21.70 -16.87
C ALA A 232 -0.29 21.74 -15.34
N ILE A 233 0.34 20.79 -14.66
CA ILE A 233 0.39 20.73 -13.20
C ILE A 233 1.17 21.94 -12.65
N GLY A 234 2.30 22.27 -13.28
CA GLY A 234 3.13 23.41 -12.89
C GLY A 234 2.35 24.72 -12.98
N LYS A 235 1.68 24.97 -14.10
CA LYS A 235 0.83 26.15 -14.28
C LYS A 235 -0.27 26.25 -13.21
N ALA A 236 -0.89 25.13 -12.85
CA ALA A 236 -1.96 25.11 -11.86
C ALA A 236 -1.46 25.27 -10.42
N LEU A 237 -0.18 25.00 -10.15
CA LEU A 237 0.50 25.25 -8.87
C LEU A 237 1.34 26.55 -8.86
N ASP A 238 1.23 27.38 -9.90
CA ASP A 238 2.06 28.57 -10.12
C ASP A 238 3.58 28.31 -9.99
N THR A 239 4.02 27.16 -10.51
CA THR A 239 5.41 26.70 -10.47
C THR A 239 5.88 26.15 -11.81
N ARG A 240 7.20 25.98 -11.97
CA ARG A 240 7.80 25.38 -13.16
C ARG A 240 8.70 24.23 -12.78
N PHE A 241 8.29 23.01 -13.10
CA PHE A 241 9.06 21.81 -12.80
C PHE A 241 10.27 21.66 -13.73
N GLY A 242 11.46 21.61 -13.13
CA GLY A 242 12.71 21.26 -13.79
C GLY A 242 12.80 19.78 -14.19
N PRO A 243 13.87 19.36 -14.88
CA PRO A 243 14.05 17.98 -15.36
C PRO A 243 14.03 16.91 -14.25
N ALA A 244 14.41 17.28 -13.04
CA ALA A 244 14.52 16.38 -11.88
C ALA A 244 13.32 16.49 -10.91
N GLU A 245 12.23 17.15 -11.33
CA GLU A 245 11.08 17.45 -10.47
C GLU A 245 9.80 16.85 -11.05
N LEU A 246 8.89 16.47 -10.14
CA LEU A 246 7.61 15.81 -10.39
C LEU A 246 7.71 14.46 -11.12
N ILE A 247 8.07 14.46 -12.40
CA ILE A 247 8.29 13.26 -13.21
C ILE A 247 9.74 13.25 -13.67
N LEU A 248 10.50 12.27 -13.17
CA LEU A 248 11.92 12.12 -13.41
C LEU A 248 12.16 11.05 -14.46
N ASN A 249 12.95 11.39 -15.48
CA ASN A 249 13.46 10.41 -16.43
C ASN A 249 14.60 9.61 -15.79
N VAL A 250 14.50 8.29 -15.80
CA VAL A 250 15.61 7.40 -15.48
C VAL A 250 16.10 6.82 -16.79
N ARG A 251 17.33 7.20 -17.15
CA ARG A 251 17.94 6.94 -18.45
C ARG A 251 17.79 5.47 -18.85
N ASP A 252 17.27 5.25 -20.05
CA ASP A 252 17.07 3.94 -20.69
C ASP A 252 16.18 2.94 -19.92
N GLN A 253 15.52 3.37 -18.84
CA GLN A 253 14.68 2.50 -18.00
C GLN A 253 13.21 2.93 -17.98
N GLY A 254 12.93 4.22 -17.75
CA GLY A 254 11.54 4.68 -17.61
C GLY A 254 11.39 6.03 -16.93
N TYR A 255 10.26 6.18 -16.25
CA TYR A 255 9.95 7.37 -15.45
C TYR A 255 9.59 6.99 -14.02
N ARG A 256 9.89 7.86 -13.08
CA ARG A 256 9.41 7.77 -11.69
C ARG A 256 8.79 9.09 -11.26
N LEU A 257 7.75 9.00 -10.43
CA LEU A 257 7.12 10.17 -9.84
C LEU A 257 7.81 10.53 -8.52
N VAL A 258 7.94 11.82 -8.25
CA VAL A 258 8.43 12.39 -7.00
C VAL A 258 7.47 13.52 -6.61
N PRO A 259 6.99 13.59 -5.35
CA PRO A 259 6.11 14.67 -4.93
C PRO A 259 6.74 16.05 -5.12
N PRO A 260 5.95 17.11 -5.40
CA PRO A 260 6.44 18.47 -5.37
C PRO A 260 7.02 18.81 -4.01
N LYS A 261 8.08 19.62 -3.97
CA LYS A 261 8.56 20.21 -2.72
C LYS A 261 7.60 21.33 -2.34
N SER A 262 7.16 21.34 -1.08
CA SER A 262 6.44 22.46 -0.47
C SER A 262 7.32 23.71 -0.39
#